data_AF-A0AAU3WXZ8-F1
#
_entry.id   AF-A0AAU3WXZ8-F1
#
_cell.length_a   1.000
_cell.length_b   1.000
_cell.length_c   1.000
_cell.angle_alpha   90.00
_cell.angle_beta   90.00
_cell.angle_gamma   90.00
#
_symmetry.space_group_name_H-M   'P 1'
#
loop_
_entity.id
_entity.type
_entity.pdbx_description
1 polymer ?
#
loop_
_entity_poly.entity_id
_entity_poly.type
_entity_poly.pdbx_seq_one_letter_code
_entity_poly.pdbx_strand_id
1 'polypeptide(L)'
;MSKYPRSALAEAARESSSLVDLMRRVGAPMGSKPYNYLRHRLVHYGIDTSHFQEEALPERPKRSYAKEVLEEAASRSTSIREMFLHLGIPPEDGPYQHVKRRLAHFGIDISHFAPPRASRCEDLLPERELTAAVAASHSLADLMRRLGFDAYNGAARARAARSIDEYGLSTEHFVGQGHYAGVRSPRRKHADEILVLQGAGSRRTRSHLLRRALDEIGAPRACAECNQGELWNGKRLVLEIDHINADPLDNRRENLRYLCPNCHALTGTWCRGGRCAPVSSDIAVH
;
A
#
# COMPACT_ATOMS: atom_id res chain seq x y z
N MET A 1 -15.88 11.71 9.56
CA MET A 1 -15.97 13.02 8.88
C MET A 1 -14.58 13.40 8.37
N SER A 2 -14.47 14.00 7.17
CA SER A 2 -13.16 14.43 6.64
C SER A 2 -12.57 15.54 7.51
N LYS A 3 -11.29 15.45 7.88
CA LYS A 3 -10.59 16.48 8.68
C LYS A 3 -10.70 17.88 8.08
N TYR A 4 -10.76 17.95 6.74
CA TYR A 4 -10.99 19.17 5.98
C TYR A 4 -12.19 18.94 5.04
N PRO A 5 -13.38 19.45 5.35
CA PRO A 5 -14.56 19.34 4.48
C PRO A 5 -14.45 20.28 3.27
N ARG A 6 -15.18 19.98 2.19
CA ARG A 6 -15.12 20.75 0.93
C ARG A 6 -15.49 22.22 1.11
N SER A 7 -16.53 22.52 1.88
CA SER A 7 -17.00 23.89 2.11
C SER A 7 -15.91 24.76 2.75
N ALA A 8 -15.31 24.27 3.85
CA ALA A 8 -14.25 24.98 4.56
C ALA A 8 -13.00 25.19 3.67
N LEU A 9 -12.62 24.20 2.85
CA LEU A 9 -11.47 24.37 1.95
C LEU A 9 -11.77 25.33 0.80
N ALA A 10 -12.99 25.37 0.27
CA ALA A 10 -13.36 26.26 -0.83
C ALA A 10 -13.39 27.73 -0.38
N GLU A 11 -13.94 28.00 0.80
CA GLU A 11 -13.93 29.33 1.41
C GLU A 11 -12.51 29.80 1.69
N ALA A 12 -11.71 28.98 2.38
CA ALA A 12 -10.34 29.32 2.68
C ALA A 12 -9.48 29.48 1.42
N ALA A 13 -9.67 28.67 0.38
CA ALA A 13 -8.93 28.77 -0.87
C ALA A 13 -9.23 30.07 -1.64
N ARG A 14 -10.47 30.57 -1.62
CA ARG A 14 -10.81 31.84 -2.26
C ARG A 14 -10.06 33.03 -1.67
N GLU A 15 -9.79 32.98 -0.38
CA GLU A 15 -9.12 34.07 0.34
C GLU A 15 -7.60 33.88 0.42
N SER A 16 -7.11 32.69 0.03
CA SER A 16 -5.68 32.37 0.07
C SER A 16 -4.99 32.79 -1.22
N SER A 17 -3.80 33.36 -1.10
CA SER A 17 -2.94 33.70 -2.25
C SER A 17 -1.94 32.59 -2.61
N SER A 18 -1.76 31.60 -1.73
CA SER A 18 -0.88 30.45 -1.94
C SER A 18 -1.38 29.24 -1.16
N LEU A 19 -0.83 28.05 -1.45
CA LEU A 19 -1.12 26.85 -0.68
C LEU A 19 -0.57 26.93 0.75
N VAL A 20 0.52 27.67 0.98
CA VAL A 20 1.08 27.90 2.32
C VAL A 20 0.17 28.84 3.12
N ASP A 21 -0.39 29.87 2.49
CA ASP A 21 -1.37 30.75 3.14
C ASP A 21 -2.66 30.00 3.50
N LEU A 22 -3.12 29.13 2.58
CA LEU A 22 -4.23 28.23 2.86
C LEU A 22 -3.94 27.36 4.09
N MET A 23 -2.73 26.80 4.19
CA MET A 23 -2.32 26.00 5.36
C MET A 23 -2.38 26.81 6.66
N ARG A 24 -1.98 28.09 6.66
CA ARG A 24 -2.11 28.97 7.84
C ARG A 24 -3.58 29.12 8.23
N ARG A 25 -4.42 29.47 7.25
CA ARG A 25 -5.86 29.75 7.45
C ARG A 25 -6.62 28.55 7.97
N VAL A 26 -6.32 27.35 7.48
CA VAL A 26 -6.98 26.11 7.94
C VAL A 26 -6.34 25.48 9.18
N GLY A 27 -5.34 26.14 9.78
CA GLY A 27 -4.61 25.60 10.94
C GLY A 27 -3.89 24.28 10.64
N ALA A 28 -3.42 24.09 9.41
CA ALA A 28 -2.68 22.89 9.03
C ALA A 28 -1.19 23.02 9.43
N PRO A 29 -0.55 21.94 9.92
CA PRO A 29 0.88 21.98 10.23
C PRO A 29 1.74 22.29 9.00
N MET A 30 2.79 23.09 9.18
CA MET A 30 3.70 23.51 8.10
C MET A 30 4.70 22.41 7.74
N GLY A 31 4.22 21.44 6.97
CA GLY A 31 5.02 20.30 6.51
C GLY A 31 4.60 19.80 5.14
N SER A 32 5.52 19.08 4.49
CA SER A 32 5.30 18.52 3.15
C SER A 32 4.12 17.54 3.09
N LYS A 33 3.86 16.80 4.18
CA LYS A 33 2.73 15.85 4.24
C LYS A 33 1.37 16.56 4.24
N PRO A 34 1.06 17.49 5.18
CA PRO A 34 -0.16 18.29 5.11
C PRO A 34 -0.28 19.09 3.81
N TYR A 35 0.82 19.67 3.32
CA TYR A 35 0.87 20.40 2.04
C TYR A 35 0.38 19.53 0.87
N ASN A 36 0.98 18.35 0.69
CA ASN A 36 0.59 17.42 -0.38
C ASN A 36 -0.82 16.89 -0.19
N TYR A 37 -1.22 16.59 1.04
CA TYR A 37 -2.58 16.14 1.33
C TYR A 37 -3.61 17.19 0.90
N LEU A 38 -3.42 18.46 1.27
CA LEU A 38 -4.32 19.55 0.90
C LEU A 38 -4.30 19.80 -0.60
N ARG A 39 -3.13 19.80 -1.25
CA ARG A 39 -3.01 19.89 -2.72
C ARG A 39 -3.85 18.83 -3.43
N HIS A 40 -3.70 17.56 -3.03
CA HIS A 40 -4.49 16.47 -3.60
C HIS A 40 -5.98 16.63 -3.29
N ARG A 41 -6.32 17.18 -2.11
CA ARG A 41 -7.72 17.39 -1.71
C ARG A 41 -8.41 18.50 -2.49
N LEU A 42 -7.71 19.59 -2.80
CA LEU A 42 -8.22 20.68 -3.64
C LEU A 42 -8.54 20.18 -5.05
N VAL A 43 -7.62 19.42 -5.66
CA VAL A 43 -7.83 18.77 -6.96
C VAL A 43 -9.02 17.81 -6.91
N HIS A 44 -9.09 16.96 -5.87
CA HIS A 44 -10.19 16.01 -5.71
C HIS A 44 -11.56 16.70 -5.60
N TYR A 45 -11.62 17.87 -4.95
CA TYR A 45 -12.85 18.65 -4.80
C TYR A 45 -13.15 19.60 -5.95
N GLY A 46 -12.26 19.70 -6.94
CA GLY A 46 -12.37 20.62 -8.06
C GLY A 46 -12.42 22.08 -7.61
N ILE A 47 -11.68 22.43 -6.55
CA ILE A 47 -11.60 23.80 -6.06
C ILE A 47 -10.58 24.55 -6.94
N ASP A 48 -10.99 25.70 -7.47
CA ASP A 48 -10.09 26.54 -8.27
C ASP A 48 -8.98 27.13 -7.38
N THR A 49 -7.74 26.92 -7.83
CA THR A 49 -6.52 27.42 -7.19
C THR A 49 -5.60 28.06 -8.24
N SER A 50 -6.15 28.48 -9.38
CA SER A 50 -5.38 29.10 -10.47
C SER A 50 -4.71 30.40 -10.05
N HIS A 51 -5.29 31.11 -9.09
CA HIS A 51 -4.74 32.33 -8.49
C HIS A 51 -3.62 32.08 -7.47
N PHE A 52 -3.32 30.83 -7.12
CA PHE A 52 -2.28 30.52 -6.13
C PHE A 52 -0.89 30.77 -6.71
N GLN A 53 -0.10 31.55 -6.00
CA GLN A 53 1.31 31.77 -6.29
C GLN A 53 2.17 30.68 -5.65
N GLU A 54 3.33 30.40 -6.25
CA GLU A 54 4.31 29.47 -5.69
C GLU A 54 4.97 30.11 -4.47
N GLU A 55 4.69 29.56 -3.30
CA GLU A 55 5.30 29.94 -2.03
C GLU A 55 6.00 28.71 -1.43
N ALA A 56 7.28 28.86 -1.09
CA ALA A 56 8.04 27.79 -0.48
C ALA A 56 7.54 27.51 0.96
N LEU A 57 7.53 26.24 1.35
CA LEU A 57 7.33 25.88 2.75
C LEU A 57 8.47 26.46 3.61
N PRO A 58 8.19 26.86 4.86
CA PRO A 58 9.24 27.35 5.75
C PRO A 58 10.33 26.29 5.95
N GLU A 59 11.59 26.72 5.95
CA GLU A 59 12.72 25.82 6.18
C GLU A 59 12.61 25.18 7.56
N ARG A 60 12.68 23.85 7.59
CA ARG A 60 12.73 23.12 8.87
C ARG A 60 14.16 23.13 9.39
N PRO A 61 14.39 23.55 10.65
CA PRO A 61 15.74 23.51 11.21
C PRO A 61 16.27 22.08 11.21
N LYS A 62 17.52 21.90 10.77
CA LYS A 62 18.19 20.59 10.84
C LYS A 62 18.35 20.23 12.32
N ARG A 63 17.88 19.05 12.70
CA ARG A 63 17.95 18.55 14.09
C ARG A 63 18.92 17.39 14.17
N SER A 64 19.83 17.44 15.15
CA SER A 64 20.66 16.29 15.52
C SER A 64 20.03 15.59 16.72
N TYR A 65 19.92 14.26 16.62
CA TYR A 65 19.52 13.41 17.74
C TYR A 65 20.76 12.72 18.28
N ALA A 66 21.61 13.49 18.97
CA ALA A 66 22.78 12.95 19.66
C ALA A 66 22.35 12.00 20.78
N LYS A 67 23.22 11.08 21.17
CA LYS A 67 22.90 10.03 22.13
C LYS A 67 22.56 10.64 23.49
N GLU A 68 23.38 11.58 23.94
CA GLU A 68 23.32 12.23 25.24
C GLU A 68 22.00 13.01 25.41
N VAL A 69 21.61 13.73 24.36
CA VAL A 69 20.36 14.51 24.32
C VAL A 69 19.13 13.59 24.40
N LEU A 70 19.19 12.43 23.75
CA LEU A 70 18.10 11.45 23.82
C LEU A 70 18.05 10.72 25.17
N GLU A 71 19.19 10.43 25.79
CA GLU A 71 19.26 9.83 27.12
C GLU A 71 18.71 10.78 28.19
N GLU A 72 19.12 12.05 28.17
CA GLU A 72 18.61 13.07 29.09
C GLU A 72 17.10 13.23 28.91
N ALA A 73 16.62 13.38 27.68
CA ALA A 73 15.19 13.51 27.41
C ALA A 73 14.41 12.25 27.79
N ALA A 74 14.96 11.05 27.58
CA ALA A 74 14.34 9.80 27.99
C ALA A 74 14.21 9.67 29.51
N SER A 75 15.23 10.08 30.26
CA SER A 75 15.22 10.01 31.74
C SER A 75 14.17 10.93 32.38
N ARG A 76 13.87 12.07 31.75
CA ARG A 76 12.90 13.06 32.25
C ARG A 76 11.47 12.85 31.77
N SER A 77 11.25 11.90 30.88
CA SER A 77 9.95 11.68 30.27
C SER A 77 9.34 10.36 30.71
N THR A 78 8.02 10.26 30.60
CA THR A 78 7.24 9.03 30.76
C THR A 78 6.56 8.60 29.46
N SER A 79 6.77 9.36 28.38
CA SER A 79 6.28 9.00 27.05
C SER A 79 7.11 9.66 25.96
N ILE A 80 7.06 9.11 24.74
CA ILE A 80 7.71 9.71 23.56
C ILE A 80 7.15 11.11 23.26
N ARG A 81 5.85 11.33 23.54
CA ARG A 81 5.21 12.64 23.37
C ARG A 81 5.80 13.68 24.32
N GLU A 82 5.96 13.33 25.59
CA GLU A 82 6.58 14.19 26.60
C GLU A 82 8.06 14.43 26.30
N MET A 83 8.76 13.40 25.83
CA MET A 83 10.14 13.53 25.35
C MET A 83 10.26 14.52 24.20
N PHE A 84 9.31 14.56 23.27
CA PHE A 84 9.27 15.59 22.23
C PHE A 84 9.07 16.99 22.81
N LEU A 85 8.19 17.15 23.82
CA LEU A 85 8.02 18.44 24.50
C LEU A 85 9.33 18.88 25.17
N HIS A 86 10.05 17.98 25.86
CA HIS A 86 11.36 18.29 26.44
C HIS A 86 12.43 18.65 25.42
N LEU A 87 12.39 18.03 24.24
CA LEU A 87 13.29 18.36 23.12
C LEU A 87 12.88 19.64 22.38
N GLY A 88 11.83 20.35 22.80
CA GLY A 88 11.30 21.52 22.11
C GLY A 88 10.68 21.19 20.74
N ILE A 89 10.23 19.94 20.57
CA ILE A 89 9.63 19.42 19.34
C ILE A 89 8.10 19.35 19.52
N PRO A 90 7.32 20.05 18.69
CA PRO A 90 5.87 19.87 18.67
C PRO A 90 5.52 18.41 18.36
N PRO A 91 4.71 17.73 19.21
CA PRO A 91 4.41 16.31 19.04
C PRO A 91 3.74 15.96 17.71
N GLU A 92 2.95 16.87 17.13
CA GLU A 92 2.29 16.70 15.83
C GLU A 92 3.26 16.62 14.64
N ASP A 93 4.43 17.26 14.76
CA ASP A 93 5.46 17.32 13.73
C ASP A 93 6.71 16.49 14.06
N GLY A 94 6.69 15.82 15.22
CA GLY A 94 7.80 15.03 15.72
C GLY A 94 8.07 13.78 14.88
N PRO A 95 9.33 13.46 14.53
CA PRO A 95 9.65 12.29 13.72
C PRO A 95 9.68 11.00 14.57
N TYR A 96 8.52 10.58 15.08
CA TYR A 96 8.34 9.41 15.98
C TYR A 96 9.17 8.20 15.57
N GLN A 97 9.06 7.79 14.31
CA GLN A 97 9.74 6.59 13.81
C GLN A 97 11.25 6.75 13.69
N HIS A 98 11.74 7.97 13.44
CA HIS A 98 13.18 8.23 13.41
C HIS A 98 13.75 8.19 14.82
N VAL A 99 13.10 8.85 15.78
CA VAL A 99 13.56 8.86 17.17
C VAL A 99 13.46 7.49 17.82
N LYS A 100 12.38 6.73 17.58
CA LYS A 100 12.31 5.31 18.01
C LYS A 100 13.48 4.48 17.49
N ARG A 101 13.84 4.63 16.20
CA ARG A 101 15.01 3.95 15.63
C ARG A 101 16.31 4.41 16.26
N ARG A 102 16.47 5.70 16.57
CA ARG A 102 17.66 6.23 17.24
C ARG A 102 17.78 5.74 18.68
N LEU A 103 16.69 5.72 19.44
CA LEU A 103 16.65 5.16 20.80
C LEU A 103 17.06 3.69 20.80
N ALA A 104 16.50 2.89 19.89
CA ALA A 104 16.87 1.49 19.73
C ALA A 104 18.33 1.31 19.30
N HIS A 105 18.81 2.14 18.36
CA HIS A 105 20.20 2.11 17.89
C HIS A 105 21.21 2.43 18.99
N PHE A 106 20.88 3.36 19.89
CA PHE A 106 21.74 3.72 21.01
C PHE A 106 21.54 2.85 22.26
N GLY A 107 20.55 1.95 22.26
CA GLY A 107 20.23 1.09 23.39
C GLY A 107 19.69 1.85 24.61
N ILE A 108 19.01 2.97 24.39
CA ILE A 108 18.46 3.80 25.47
C ILE A 108 17.22 3.12 26.03
N ASP A 109 17.22 2.80 27.33
CA ASP A 109 16.07 2.18 27.97
C ASP A 109 14.90 3.17 28.06
N ILE A 110 13.75 2.73 27.54
CA ILE A 110 12.48 3.45 27.55
C ILE A 110 11.36 2.54 28.07
N SER A 111 11.70 1.49 28.81
CA SER A 111 10.74 0.54 29.39
C SER A 111 9.71 1.23 30.30
N HIS A 112 10.12 2.30 30.98
CA HIS A 112 9.27 3.15 31.81
C HIS A 112 8.28 4.02 31.02
N PHE A 113 8.41 4.12 29.69
CA PHE A 113 7.43 4.84 28.86
C PHE A 113 6.12 4.06 28.66
N ALA A 114 6.06 2.79 29.08
CA ALA A 114 4.87 1.99 28.98
C ALA A 114 3.83 2.43 30.04
N PRO A 115 2.54 2.46 29.70
CA PRO A 115 1.52 2.74 30.70
C PRO A 115 1.58 1.71 31.84
N PRO A 116 1.16 2.09 33.07
CA PRO A 116 1.21 1.20 34.23
C PRO A 116 0.57 -0.15 33.93
N ARG A 117 1.13 -1.26 34.42
CA ARG A 117 0.53 -2.60 34.26
C ARG A 117 -0.96 -2.64 34.67
N ALA A 118 -1.38 -1.79 35.60
CA ALA A 118 -2.77 -1.65 36.03
C ALA A 118 -3.74 -1.28 34.90
N SER A 119 -3.32 -0.46 33.92
CA SER A 119 -4.19 -0.09 32.79
C SER A 119 -4.33 -1.18 31.73
N ARG A 120 -3.53 -2.25 31.79
CA ARG A 120 -3.69 -3.41 30.88
C ARG A 120 -4.82 -4.35 31.35
N CYS A 121 -5.03 -4.47 32.66
CA CYS A 121 -6.06 -5.35 33.23
C CYS A 121 -7.49 -4.81 33.05
N GLU A 122 -7.71 -3.49 33.18
CA GLU A 122 -9.04 -2.90 32.95
C GLU A 122 -9.49 -2.95 31.47
N ASP A 123 -8.53 -3.23 30.60
CA ASP A 123 -8.70 -3.21 29.15
C ASP A 123 -8.91 -4.61 28.56
N LEU A 124 -9.05 -5.67 29.37
CA LEU A 124 -9.36 -7.01 28.87
C LEU A 124 -10.87 -7.24 28.77
N LEU A 125 -11.29 -8.07 27.82
CA LEU A 125 -12.70 -8.49 27.73
C LEU A 125 -13.00 -9.54 28.80
N PRO A 126 -14.23 -9.61 29.34
CA PRO A 126 -14.59 -10.65 30.30
C PRO A 126 -14.30 -12.05 29.74
N GLU A 127 -13.47 -12.82 30.44
CA GLU A 127 -12.97 -14.13 30.00
C GLU A 127 -14.11 -15.08 29.57
N ARG A 128 -15.18 -15.14 30.36
CA ARG A 128 -16.33 -16.03 30.09
C ARG A 128 -17.04 -15.68 28.79
N GLU A 129 -17.24 -14.40 28.52
CA GLU A 129 -17.91 -13.91 27.31
C GLU A 129 -17.01 -14.10 26.09
N LEU A 130 -15.71 -13.80 26.23
CA LEU A 130 -14.75 -13.97 25.16
C LEU A 130 -14.57 -15.44 24.78
N THR A 131 -14.46 -16.34 25.75
CA THR A 131 -14.30 -17.79 25.52
C THR A 131 -15.50 -18.35 24.75
N ALA A 132 -16.72 -18.03 25.18
CA ALA A 132 -17.93 -18.45 24.49
C ALA A 132 -18.02 -17.88 23.07
N ALA A 133 -17.65 -16.61 22.89
CA ALA A 133 -17.69 -15.96 21.58
C ALA A 133 -16.60 -16.49 20.63
N VAL A 134 -15.40 -16.79 21.11
CA VAL A 134 -14.31 -17.39 20.32
C VAL A 134 -14.70 -18.79 19.85
N ALA A 135 -15.25 -19.63 20.73
CA ALA A 135 -15.71 -20.96 20.37
C ALA A 135 -16.82 -20.95 19.30
N ALA A 136 -17.70 -19.94 19.32
CA ALA A 136 -18.82 -19.82 18.38
C ALA A 136 -18.50 -19.10 17.06
N SER A 137 -17.25 -18.62 16.89
CA SER A 137 -16.85 -17.84 15.71
C SER A 137 -15.86 -18.55 14.81
N HIS A 138 -15.95 -18.25 13.51
CA HIS A 138 -15.03 -18.76 12.48
C HIS A 138 -14.16 -17.64 11.87
N SER A 139 -14.27 -16.41 12.37
CA SER A 139 -13.42 -15.30 11.97
C SER A 139 -13.40 -14.21 13.02
N LEU A 140 -12.34 -13.39 13.02
CA LEU A 140 -12.25 -12.22 13.90
C LEU A 140 -13.43 -11.25 13.69
N ALA A 141 -13.92 -11.08 12.46
CA ALA A 141 -15.06 -10.20 12.21
C ALA A 141 -16.37 -10.75 12.81
N ASP A 142 -16.53 -12.08 12.82
CA ASP A 142 -17.66 -12.74 13.47
C ASP A 142 -17.60 -12.62 14.99
N LEU A 143 -16.40 -12.82 15.55
CA LEU A 143 -16.14 -12.64 16.97
C LEU A 143 -16.55 -11.23 17.42
N MET A 144 -16.11 -10.21 16.70
CA MET A 144 -16.44 -8.82 17.03
C MET A 144 -17.95 -8.55 17.01
N ARG A 145 -18.68 -9.09 16.01
CA ARG A 145 -20.15 -8.95 15.95
C ARG A 145 -20.85 -9.62 17.13
N ARG A 146 -20.40 -10.80 17.53
CA ARG A 146 -20.96 -11.54 18.68
C ARG A 146 -20.71 -10.83 20.00
N LEU A 147 -19.58 -10.15 20.12
CA LEU A 147 -19.24 -9.30 21.26
C LEU A 147 -19.93 -7.93 21.24
N GLY A 148 -20.81 -7.66 20.26
CA GLY A 148 -21.56 -6.40 20.15
C GLY A 148 -20.73 -5.22 19.65
N PHE A 149 -19.53 -5.46 19.11
CA PHE A 149 -18.68 -4.43 18.53
C PHE A 149 -18.87 -4.33 17.01
N ASP A 150 -18.61 -3.13 16.48
CA ASP A 150 -18.39 -2.97 15.05
C ASP A 150 -17.16 -3.79 14.61
N ALA A 151 -17.35 -4.67 13.63
CA ALA A 151 -16.31 -5.54 13.08
C ALA A 151 -15.09 -4.78 12.55
N TYR A 152 -15.21 -3.48 12.24
CA TYR A 152 -14.12 -2.66 11.70
C TYR A 152 -13.49 -1.71 12.73
N ASN A 153 -13.90 -1.77 14.00
CA ASN A 153 -13.28 -0.99 15.06
C ASN A 153 -11.89 -1.55 15.43
N GLY A 154 -10.83 -0.85 15.01
CA GLY A 154 -9.44 -1.26 15.24
C GLY A 154 -9.04 -1.34 16.73
N ALA A 155 -9.55 -0.43 17.57
CA ALA A 155 -9.25 -0.43 19.01
C ALA A 155 -9.88 -1.64 19.70
N ALA A 156 -11.15 -1.93 19.39
CA ALA A 156 -11.85 -3.09 19.94
C ALA A 156 -11.23 -4.41 19.45
N ARG A 157 -10.75 -4.48 18.20
CA ARG A 157 -10.03 -5.66 17.68
C ARG A 157 -8.70 -5.87 18.39
N ALA A 158 -7.95 -4.80 18.64
CA ALA A 158 -6.71 -4.87 19.40
C ALA A 158 -6.98 -5.33 20.85
N ARG A 159 -8.08 -4.87 21.45
CA ARG A 159 -8.54 -5.33 22.77
C ARG A 159 -8.83 -6.83 22.80
N ALA A 160 -9.60 -7.31 21.82
CA ALA A 160 -9.93 -8.73 21.68
C ALA A 160 -8.69 -9.58 21.45
N ALA A 161 -7.77 -9.15 20.58
CA ALA A 161 -6.52 -9.87 20.33
C ALA A 161 -5.64 -10.00 21.59
N ARG A 162 -5.50 -8.93 22.38
CA ARG A 162 -4.79 -8.98 23.67
C ARG A 162 -5.47 -9.93 24.66
N SER A 163 -6.80 -9.89 24.72
CA SER A 163 -7.57 -10.74 25.63
C SER A 163 -7.48 -12.23 25.25
N ILE A 164 -7.49 -12.55 23.95
CA ILE A 164 -7.29 -13.92 23.45
C ILE A 164 -5.92 -14.46 23.83
N ASP A 165 -4.87 -13.64 23.64
CA ASP A 165 -3.48 -13.99 23.98
C ASP A 165 -3.31 -14.21 25.49
N GLU A 166 -3.83 -13.29 26.31
CA GLU A 166 -3.76 -13.38 27.77
C GLU A 166 -4.45 -14.65 28.32
N TYR A 167 -5.63 -14.98 27.80
CA TYR A 167 -6.38 -16.17 28.23
C TYR A 167 -5.96 -17.45 27.50
N GLY A 168 -4.98 -17.38 26.59
CA GLY A 168 -4.49 -18.55 25.84
C GLY A 168 -5.56 -19.24 24.99
N LEU A 169 -6.52 -18.50 24.45
CA LEU A 169 -7.62 -19.06 23.66
C LEU A 169 -7.15 -19.40 22.24
N SER A 170 -7.40 -20.63 21.78
CA SER A 170 -7.10 -21.01 20.40
C SER A 170 -8.02 -20.31 19.40
N THR A 171 -7.44 -19.77 18.33
CA THR A 171 -8.15 -19.22 17.16
C THR A 171 -7.80 -19.96 15.88
N GLU A 172 -7.28 -21.18 15.96
CA GLU A 172 -6.88 -21.95 14.76
C GLU A 172 -8.08 -22.25 13.83
N HIS A 173 -9.27 -22.39 14.40
CA HIS A 173 -10.53 -22.55 13.67
C HIS A 173 -11.04 -21.24 13.05
N PHE A 174 -10.33 -20.11 13.22
CA PHE A 174 -10.66 -18.86 12.52
C PHE A 174 -10.14 -18.93 11.08
N VAL A 175 -10.98 -19.43 10.20
CA VAL A 175 -10.73 -19.64 8.78
C VAL A 175 -10.67 -18.36 7.96
N GLY A 176 -11.07 -17.21 8.52
CA GLY A 176 -10.75 -15.87 7.99
C GLY A 176 -11.02 -15.68 6.49
N GLN A 177 -10.06 -15.12 5.76
CA GLN A 177 -10.09 -15.04 4.28
C GLN A 177 -9.69 -16.37 3.60
N GLY A 178 -9.25 -17.36 4.37
CA GLY A 178 -8.81 -18.68 3.93
C GLY A 178 -9.95 -19.68 3.71
N HIS A 179 -11.20 -19.36 4.06
CA HIS A 179 -12.37 -20.18 3.72
C HIS A 179 -12.47 -20.52 2.22
N TYR A 180 -11.98 -19.63 1.35
CA TYR A 180 -11.94 -19.82 -0.09
C TYR A 180 -10.54 -20.21 -0.60
N ALA A 181 -9.59 -20.51 0.28
CA ALA A 181 -8.26 -20.95 -0.14
C ALA A 181 -8.40 -22.27 -0.94
N GLY A 182 -7.93 -22.26 -2.18
CA GLY A 182 -8.09 -23.37 -3.11
C GLY A 182 -9.43 -23.41 -3.85
N VAL A 183 -10.45 -22.65 -3.44
CA VAL A 183 -11.73 -22.56 -4.12
C VAL A 183 -11.66 -21.54 -5.26
N ARG A 184 -11.92 -21.99 -6.49
CA ARG A 184 -12.03 -21.08 -7.64
C ARG A 184 -13.32 -20.27 -7.52
N SER A 185 -13.23 -18.95 -7.58
CA SER A 185 -14.41 -18.08 -7.58
C SER A 185 -15.33 -18.43 -8.76
N PRO A 186 -16.65 -18.59 -8.56
CA PRO A 186 -17.59 -18.85 -9.64
C PRO A 186 -17.73 -17.68 -10.62
N ARG A 187 -17.28 -16.47 -10.24
CA ARG A 187 -17.26 -15.29 -11.11
C ARG A 187 -15.93 -15.12 -11.85
N ARG A 188 -15.01 -16.08 -11.70
CA ARG A 188 -13.72 -16.04 -12.39
C ARG A 188 -13.95 -16.32 -13.87
N LYS A 189 -13.59 -15.36 -14.71
CA LYS A 189 -13.57 -15.56 -16.17
C LYS A 189 -12.65 -16.71 -16.59
N HIS A 190 -13.15 -17.56 -17.47
CA HIS A 190 -12.39 -18.64 -18.10
C HIS A 190 -11.45 -18.12 -19.19
N ALA A 191 -10.54 -18.98 -19.66
CA ALA A 191 -9.57 -18.60 -20.68
C ALA A 191 -10.23 -18.21 -22.01
N ASP A 192 -11.28 -18.92 -22.41
CA ASP A 192 -12.09 -18.66 -23.60
C ASP A 192 -12.80 -17.30 -23.56
N GLU A 193 -13.17 -16.79 -22.39
CA GLU A 193 -13.72 -15.44 -22.23
C GLU A 193 -12.66 -14.32 -22.29
N ILE A 194 -11.39 -14.66 -22.03
CA ILE A 194 -10.28 -13.71 -21.97
C ILE A 194 -9.53 -13.63 -23.30
N LEU A 195 -9.31 -14.79 -23.93
CA LEU A 195 -8.51 -14.95 -25.15
C LEU A 195 -9.36 -14.68 -26.40
N VAL A 196 -9.97 -13.50 -26.43
CA VAL A 196 -10.86 -13.05 -27.51
C VAL A 196 -10.44 -11.68 -28.03
N LEU A 197 -10.86 -11.38 -29.25
CA LEU A 197 -10.80 -10.03 -29.79
C LEU A 197 -11.77 -9.13 -29.01
N GLN A 198 -11.24 -8.07 -28.40
CA GLN A 198 -12.05 -7.09 -27.68
C GLN A 198 -12.69 -6.10 -28.65
N GLY A 199 -13.88 -5.60 -28.32
CA GLY A 199 -14.55 -4.57 -29.12
C GLY A 199 -13.77 -3.26 -29.14
N ALA A 200 -13.90 -2.49 -30.22
CA ALA A 200 -13.27 -1.18 -30.37
C ALA A 200 -13.61 -0.25 -29.18
N GLY A 201 -12.59 0.44 -28.65
CA GLY A 201 -12.74 1.31 -27.47
C GLY A 201 -12.69 0.58 -26.12
N SER A 202 -12.59 -0.75 -26.09
CA SER A 202 -12.38 -1.50 -24.86
C SER A 202 -11.04 -1.15 -24.20
N ARG A 203 -10.97 -1.33 -22.87
CA ARG A 203 -9.68 -1.21 -22.16
C ARG A 203 -8.83 -2.44 -22.44
N ARG A 204 -7.52 -2.23 -22.62
CA ARG A 204 -6.53 -3.32 -22.73
C ARG A 204 -6.66 -4.29 -21.55
N THR A 205 -6.73 -5.58 -21.85
CA THR A 205 -6.73 -6.64 -20.83
C THR A 205 -5.44 -6.61 -20.03
N ARG A 206 -5.55 -6.70 -18.70
CA ARG A 206 -4.39 -6.67 -17.81
C ARG A 206 -3.52 -7.92 -18.04
N SER A 207 -2.20 -7.76 -18.08
CA SER A 207 -1.27 -8.85 -18.42
C SER A 207 -1.37 -10.07 -17.50
N HIS A 208 -1.71 -9.90 -16.22
CA HIS A 208 -1.89 -11.04 -15.31
C HIS A 208 -3.13 -11.90 -15.65
N LEU A 209 -4.16 -11.33 -16.29
CA LEU A 209 -5.32 -12.07 -16.78
C LEU A 209 -4.97 -12.88 -18.03
N LEU A 210 -4.24 -12.27 -18.98
CA LEU A 210 -3.74 -12.96 -20.16
C LEU A 210 -2.80 -14.11 -19.79
N ARG A 211 -1.83 -13.84 -18.90
CA ARG A 211 -0.91 -14.86 -18.37
C ARG A 211 -1.66 -16.04 -17.78
N ARG A 212 -2.65 -15.77 -16.93
CA ARG A 212 -3.50 -16.80 -16.32
C ARG A 212 -4.28 -17.61 -17.36
N ALA A 213 -4.87 -16.93 -18.35
CA ALA A 213 -5.65 -17.59 -19.40
C ALA A 213 -4.76 -18.47 -20.30
N LEU A 214 -3.56 -18.01 -20.64
CA LEU A 214 -2.55 -18.80 -21.35
C LEU A 214 -2.11 -20.03 -20.54
N ASP A 215 -1.91 -19.88 -19.23
CA ASP A 215 -1.57 -21.00 -18.35
C ASP A 215 -2.71 -22.02 -18.26
N GLU A 216 -3.96 -21.56 -18.25
CA GLU A 216 -5.16 -22.40 -18.16
C GLU A 216 -5.34 -23.31 -19.39
N ILE A 217 -4.87 -22.89 -20.57
CA ILE A 217 -4.86 -23.70 -21.80
C ILE A 217 -3.52 -24.40 -22.07
N GLY A 218 -2.58 -24.36 -21.11
CA GLY A 218 -1.30 -25.04 -21.22
C GLY A 218 -0.32 -24.42 -22.23
N ALA A 219 -0.37 -23.10 -22.46
CA ALA A 219 0.61 -22.44 -23.32
C ALA A 219 2.03 -22.58 -22.72
N PRO A 220 3.04 -22.94 -23.54
CA PRO A 220 4.39 -23.16 -23.06
C PRO A 220 5.00 -21.87 -22.51
N ARG A 221 5.60 -21.93 -21.31
CA ARG A 221 6.28 -20.79 -20.68
C ARG A 221 7.74 -20.68 -21.14
N ALA A 222 7.89 -20.50 -22.44
CA ALA A 222 9.17 -20.28 -23.09
C ALA A 222 9.06 -19.12 -24.07
N CYS A 223 10.18 -18.42 -24.27
CA CYS A 223 10.30 -17.39 -25.30
C CYS A 223 10.04 -18.00 -26.68
N ALA A 224 9.13 -17.43 -27.46
CA ALA A 224 8.81 -17.91 -28.80
C ALA A 224 9.96 -17.73 -29.81
N GLU A 225 10.97 -16.89 -29.51
CA GLU A 225 12.09 -16.62 -30.42
C GLU A 225 13.35 -17.41 -30.06
N CYS A 226 13.79 -17.35 -28.80
CA CYS A 226 15.03 -18.01 -28.36
C CYS A 226 14.82 -19.23 -27.47
N ASN A 227 13.57 -19.64 -27.24
CA ASN A 227 13.18 -20.78 -26.40
C ASN A 227 13.62 -20.69 -24.93
N GLN A 228 14.07 -19.52 -24.48
CA GLN A 228 14.42 -19.24 -23.09
C GLN A 228 13.21 -19.46 -22.18
N GLY A 229 13.34 -20.34 -21.19
CA GLY A 229 12.31 -20.60 -20.18
C GLY A 229 12.27 -19.55 -19.07
N GLU A 230 11.58 -19.87 -17.98
CA GLU A 230 11.43 -18.99 -16.80
C GLU A 230 12.66 -18.96 -15.87
N LEU A 231 13.78 -19.59 -16.24
CA LEU A 231 15.00 -19.61 -15.43
C LEU A 231 16.18 -19.05 -16.20
N TRP A 232 16.78 -17.98 -15.69
CA TRP A 232 17.99 -17.37 -16.22
C TRP A 232 19.02 -17.22 -15.11
N ASN A 233 20.21 -17.80 -15.31
CA ASN A 233 21.31 -17.76 -14.34
C ASN A 233 20.88 -18.15 -12.91
N GLY A 234 20.12 -19.25 -12.78
CA GLY A 234 19.58 -19.74 -11.50
C GLY A 234 18.50 -18.87 -10.86
N LYS A 235 18.08 -17.76 -11.51
CA LYS A 235 17.04 -16.86 -11.02
C LYS A 235 15.80 -16.94 -11.91
N ARG A 236 14.64 -16.64 -11.33
CA ARG A 236 13.38 -16.58 -12.06
C ARG A 236 13.38 -15.42 -13.06
N LEU A 237 13.25 -15.73 -14.34
CA LEU A 237 13.03 -14.78 -15.41
C LEU A 237 11.52 -14.66 -15.67
N VAL A 238 11.02 -13.43 -15.60
CA VAL A 238 9.62 -13.16 -15.95
C VAL A 238 9.51 -13.00 -17.46
N LEU A 239 8.86 -13.95 -18.13
CA LEU A 239 8.50 -13.82 -19.54
C LEU A 239 7.36 -12.81 -19.71
N GLU A 240 7.51 -11.98 -20.73
CA GLU A 240 6.57 -10.93 -21.11
C GLU A 240 5.60 -11.46 -22.17
N ILE A 241 4.40 -10.88 -22.25
CA ILE A 241 3.38 -11.27 -23.22
C ILE A 241 3.37 -10.20 -24.30
N ASP A 242 3.65 -10.63 -25.53
CA ASP A 242 3.64 -9.80 -26.73
C ASP A 242 2.43 -10.16 -27.62
N HIS A 243 1.93 -9.16 -28.32
CA HIS A 243 0.88 -9.25 -29.31
C HIS A 243 1.55 -9.22 -30.69
N ILE A 244 1.48 -10.31 -31.46
CA ILE A 244 2.19 -10.45 -32.74
C ILE A 244 1.81 -9.33 -33.71
N ASN A 245 0.53 -8.97 -33.77
CA ASN A 245 0.02 -7.88 -34.61
C ASN A 245 0.13 -6.47 -33.99
N ALA A 246 0.76 -6.34 -32.82
CA ALA A 246 0.84 -5.09 -32.03
C ALA A 246 -0.50 -4.52 -31.53
N ASP A 247 -1.64 -5.18 -31.77
CA ASP A 247 -2.95 -4.73 -31.32
C ASP A 247 -3.23 -5.18 -29.88
N PRO A 248 -3.28 -4.25 -28.90
CA PRO A 248 -3.54 -4.60 -27.51
C PRO A 248 -4.97 -5.11 -27.24
N LEU A 249 -5.89 -5.06 -28.21
CA LEU A 249 -7.26 -5.55 -28.10
C LEU A 249 -7.44 -6.97 -28.64
N ASP A 250 -6.51 -7.46 -29.46
CA ASP A 250 -6.57 -8.81 -30.01
C ASP A 250 -5.90 -9.82 -29.08
N ASN A 251 -6.64 -10.29 -28.07
CA ASN A 251 -6.11 -11.26 -27.09
C ASN A 251 -6.27 -12.72 -27.53
N ARG A 252 -6.63 -12.98 -28.79
CA ARG A 252 -6.79 -14.36 -29.27
C ARG A 252 -5.46 -15.12 -29.12
N ARG A 253 -5.56 -16.41 -28.79
CA ARG A 253 -4.38 -17.24 -28.45
C ARG A 253 -3.32 -17.21 -29.54
N GLU A 254 -3.73 -17.29 -30.79
CA GLU A 254 -2.87 -17.25 -31.97
C GLU A 254 -2.08 -15.94 -32.11
N ASN A 255 -2.57 -14.84 -31.53
CA ASN A 255 -1.92 -13.54 -31.58
C ASN A 255 -1.03 -13.25 -30.35
N LEU A 256 -1.06 -14.10 -29.32
CA LEU A 256 -0.27 -13.93 -28.11
C LEU A 256 0.94 -14.87 -28.08
N ARG A 257 2.09 -14.33 -27.71
CA ARG A 257 3.32 -15.10 -27.48
C ARG A 257 4.04 -14.66 -26.21
N TYR A 258 4.74 -15.58 -25.58
CA TYR A 258 5.70 -15.26 -24.52
C TYR A 258 7.05 -14.87 -25.15
N LEU A 259 7.66 -13.81 -24.66
CA LEU A 259 9.02 -13.40 -25.02
C LEU A 259 9.84 -13.16 -23.75
N CYS A 260 11.14 -13.46 -23.81
CA CYS A 260 12.07 -12.97 -22.78
C CYS A 260 12.30 -11.46 -22.97
N PRO A 261 12.70 -10.73 -21.91
CA PRO A 261 12.92 -9.28 -22.02
C PRO A 261 13.92 -8.88 -23.13
N ASN A 262 14.91 -9.73 -23.41
CA ASN A 262 15.90 -9.45 -24.45
C ASN A 262 15.30 -9.56 -25.86
N CYS A 263 14.56 -10.64 -26.15
CA CYS A 263 13.88 -10.82 -27.44
C CYS A 263 12.75 -9.80 -27.61
N HIS A 264 11.98 -9.56 -26.56
CA HIS A 264 10.91 -8.57 -26.62
C HIS A 264 11.44 -7.18 -26.95
N ALA A 265 12.62 -6.80 -26.43
CA ALA A 265 13.27 -5.53 -26.76
C ALA A 265 13.63 -5.35 -28.25
N LEU A 266 13.76 -6.45 -29.00
CA LEU A 266 14.07 -6.44 -30.44
C LEU A 266 12.81 -6.34 -31.31
N THR A 267 11.62 -6.54 -30.73
CA THR A 267 10.38 -6.47 -31.49
C THR A 267 10.06 -5.03 -31.89
N GLY A 268 9.53 -4.84 -33.10
CA GLY A 268 9.04 -3.53 -33.55
C GLY A 268 7.83 -3.01 -32.76
N THR A 269 7.29 -3.83 -31.85
CA THR A 269 6.17 -3.52 -30.95
C THR A 269 6.64 -3.06 -29.57
N TRP A 270 7.93 -3.15 -29.26
CA TRP A 270 8.52 -2.77 -27.99
C TRP A 270 8.53 -1.25 -27.77
N CYS A 271 8.14 -0.82 -26.55
CA CYS A 271 8.21 0.57 -26.09
C CYS A 271 7.59 1.62 -27.03
N ARG A 272 6.29 1.48 -27.36
CA ARG A 272 5.37 2.51 -27.92
C ARG A 272 6.04 3.66 -28.71
N GLY A 273 5.94 3.60 -30.04
CA GLY A 273 5.86 4.81 -30.87
C GLY A 273 6.94 4.98 -31.93
N GLY A 274 7.32 3.94 -32.66
CA GLY A 274 8.19 4.12 -33.83
C GLY A 274 8.28 2.85 -34.64
N ARG A 275 7.95 2.95 -35.94
CA ARG A 275 8.24 1.93 -36.95
C ARG A 275 9.74 1.65 -36.96
N CYS A 276 10.22 0.66 -36.21
CA CYS A 276 11.50 0.04 -36.53
C CYS A 276 11.19 -1.08 -37.54
N ALA A 277 11.58 -0.83 -38.79
CA ALA A 277 11.54 -1.86 -39.83
C ALA A 277 12.42 -3.04 -39.41
N PRO A 278 12.03 -4.29 -39.70
CA PRO A 278 12.88 -5.43 -39.44
C PRO A 278 14.18 -5.27 -40.24
N VAL A 279 15.33 -5.34 -39.55
CA VAL A 279 16.61 -5.51 -40.22
C VAL A 279 16.67 -6.97 -40.65
N SER A 280 16.59 -7.23 -41.95
CA SER A 280 16.79 -8.56 -42.52
C SER A 280 18.14 -9.10 -42.07
N SER A 281 18.14 -10.19 -41.31
CA SER A 281 19.35 -10.89 -40.89
C SER A 281 19.69 -11.98 -41.90
N ASP A 282 20.10 -11.55 -43.10
CA ASP A 282 21.00 -12.38 -43.92
C ASP A 282 22.43 -12.11 -43.44
N ILE A 283 22.82 -12.76 -42.35
CA ILE A 283 24.23 -13.00 -42.07
C ILE A 283 24.40 -14.51 -42.04
N ALA A 284 24.84 -15.03 -43.18
CA ALA A 284 25.39 -16.36 -43.28
C ALA A 284 26.58 -16.47 -42.31
N VAL A 285 26.45 -17.36 -41.33
CA VAL A 285 27.55 -17.73 -40.45
C VAL A 285 28.42 -18.73 -41.22
N HIS A 286 29.65 -18.31 -41.54
CA HIS A 286 30.76 -19.21 -41.80
C HIS A 286 31.55 -19.41 -40.51
#